data_AF-A0A6C0J714-F1
#
_entry.id   AF-A0A6C0J714-F1
#
_cell.length_a   1.000
_cell.length_b   1.000
_cell.length_c   1.000
_cell.angle_alpha   90.00
_cell.angle_beta   90.00
_cell.angle_gamma   90.00
#
_symmetry.space_group_name_H-M   'P 1'
#
loop_
_entity.id
_entity.type
_entity.pdbx_description
1 polymer ?
#
loop_
_entity_poly.entity_id
_entity_poly.type
_entity_poly.pdbx_seq_one_letter_code
_entity_poly.pdbx_strand_id
1 'polypeptide(L)'
;MIFRKIYLYYMEILIILIIILFNLLLIKNEYLTNKKHWLNYRLGDIIIGECYRKSWERKYFNSIEKLYPNSIAAIYIKKTNHLKHNRFNNMNILDKIVRDKTTKNNIPGNDKIVIHLRIGDSLKDYKNGKLIYNKRKRFKSGTYAIKVESFEHLIDYIKKNIKNKKIVLVYGAHKKNERLNNIYLNEIKKILKVRKLPFTEKLTGNPDDDFIYMANSKYFFKSNGTYSDLISNIIRKNGGIVVDTNNF
;
A
#
# COMPACT_ATOMS: atom_id res chain seq x y z
N MET A 1 -37.27 0.54 47.20
CA MET A 1 -35.79 0.53 47.09
C MET A 1 -35.26 -0.45 46.05
N ILE A 2 -35.84 -1.65 45.93
CA ILE A 2 -35.43 -2.70 44.97
C ILE A 2 -35.58 -2.25 43.50
N PHE A 3 -36.73 -1.66 43.13
CA PHE A 3 -36.97 -1.16 41.76
C PHE A 3 -35.94 -0.14 41.26
N ARG A 4 -35.45 0.73 42.14
CA ARG A 4 -34.43 1.74 41.80
C ARG A 4 -33.08 1.10 41.51
N LYS A 5 -32.70 0.04 42.24
CA LYS A 5 -31.47 -0.72 41.97
C LYS A 5 -31.56 -1.50 40.66
N ILE A 6 -32.71 -2.10 40.38
CA ILE A 6 -32.97 -2.81 39.12
C ILE A 6 -32.88 -1.83 37.93
N TYR A 7 -33.51 -0.65 38.05
CA TYR A 7 -33.44 0.38 37.00
C TYR A 7 -32.01 0.86 36.74
N LEU A 8 -31.22 1.13 37.80
CA LEU A 8 -29.82 1.54 37.66
C LEU A 8 -28.98 0.46 36.96
N TYR A 9 -29.20 -0.81 37.29
CA TYR A 9 -28.52 -1.94 36.65
C TYR A 9 -28.81 -2.03 35.14
N TYR A 10 -30.07 -1.83 34.74
CA TYR A 10 -30.42 -1.79 33.31
C TYR A 10 -29.79 -0.60 32.58
N MET A 11 -29.69 0.56 33.25
CA MET A 11 -29.03 1.75 32.68
C MET A 11 -27.52 1.53 32.50
N GLU A 12 -26.85 0.87 33.44
CA GLU A 12 -25.43 0.51 33.30
C GLU A 12 -25.19 -0.45 32.13
N ILE A 13 -26.01 -1.49 31.98
CA ILE A 13 -25.94 -2.41 30.83
C ILE A 13 -26.16 -1.66 29.51
N LEU A 14 -27.16 -0.78 29.45
CA LEU A 14 -27.45 0.00 28.25
C LEU A 14 -26.26 0.91 27.87
N ILE A 15 -25.62 1.56 28.85
CA ILE A 15 -24.43 2.38 28.63
C ILE A 15 -23.28 1.52 28.09
N ILE A 16 -23.03 0.34 28.67
CA ILE A 16 -22.01 -0.59 28.17
C ILE A 16 -22.30 -1.03 26.73
N LEU A 17 -23.56 -1.37 26.41
CA LEU A 17 -23.97 -1.73 25.06
C LEU A 17 -23.81 -0.58 24.07
N ILE A 18 -24.13 0.66 24.46
CA ILE A 18 -23.91 1.86 23.65
C ILE A 18 -22.41 2.08 23.43
N ILE A 19 -21.57 1.91 24.44
CA ILE A 19 -20.10 2.01 24.31
C ILE A 19 -19.58 0.93 23.37
N ILE A 20 -20.06 -0.32 23.47
CA ILE A 20 -19.68 -1.41 22.57
C ILE A 20 -20.13 -1.09 21.14
N LEU A 21 -21.39 -0.69 20.94
CA LEU A 21 -21.93 -0.33 19.64
C LEU A 21 -21.19 0.87 19.03
N PHE A 22 -20.90 1.89 19.82
CA PHE A 22 -20.13 3.05 19.40
C PHE A 22 -18.70 2.66 19.02
N ASN A 23 -18.05 1.77 19.80
CA ASN A 23 -16.75 1.21 19.43
C ASN A 23 -16.83 0.37 18.15
N LEU A 24 -17.86 -0.45 17.96
CA LEU A 24 -18.09 -1.22 16.73
C LEU A 24 -18.34 -0.32 15.51
N LEU A 25 -19.04 0.80 15.69
CA LEU A 25 -19.26 1.82 14.66
C LEU A 25 -18.01 2.68 14.40
N LEU A 26 -17.18 2.89 15.43
CA LEU A 26 -15.88 3.56 15.37
C LEU A 26 -14.75 2.64 14.88
N ILE A 27 -14.97 1.33 14.76
CA ILE A 27 -14.26 0.47 13.79
C ILE A 27 -14.72 0.94 12.42
N LYS A 28 -14.28 2.16 12.11
CA LYS A 28 -14.32 2.81 10.82
C LYS A 28 -13.82 1.77 9.84
N ASN A 29 -14.55 1.62 8.74
CA ASN A 29 -14.07 0.96 7.53
C ASN A 29 -12.72 1.57 7.14
N GLU A 30 -11.64 1.05 7.73
CA GLU A 30 -10.30 1.28 7.24
C GLU A 30 -10.31 0.75 5.82
N TYR A 31 -9.98 1.63 4.88
CA TYR A 31 -9.97 1.28 3.48
C TYR A 31 -8.79 0.30 3.24
N LEU A 32 -9.00 -0.98 3.55
CA LEU A 32 -8.15 -2.12 3.16
C LEU A 32 -8.06 -2.27 1.64
N THR A 33 -8.91 -1.53 0.93
CA THR A 33 -9.00 -1.48 -0.53
C THR A 33 -8.99 -0.02 -0.95
N ASN A 34 -8.47 0.27 -2.14
CA ASN A 34 -8.55 1.62 -2.68
C ASN A 34 -10.03 2.04 -2.79
N LYS A 35 -10.31 3.35 -2.73
CA LYS A 35 -11.68 3.84 -2.93
C LYS A 35 -12.22 3.31 -4.26
N LYS A 36 -13.52 3.00 -4.33
CA LYS A 36 -14.17 2.29 -5.46
C LYS A 36 -13.71 2.75 -6.84
N HIS A 37 -13.56 4.06 -7.03
CA HIS A 37 -13.07 4.67 -8.25
C HIS A 37 -11.70 4.13 -8.71
N TRP A 38 -10.75 3.97 -7.78
CA TRP A 38 -9.36 3.59 -8.02
C TRP A 38 -9.10 2.07 -8.08
N LEU A 39 -10.12 1.23 -7.91
CA LEU A 39 -9.93 -0.23 -7.86
C LEU A 39 -9.25 -0.78 -9.13
N ASN A 40 -9.62 -0.25 -10.30
CA ASN A 40 -9.07 -0.68 -11.59
C ASN A 40 -7.85 0.14 -12.03
N TYR A 41 -7.35 1.08 -11.22
CA TYR A 41 -6.26 1.95 -11.63
C TYR A 41 -4.91 1.23 -11.57
N ARG A 42 -4.21 1.10 -12.70
CA ARG A 42 -3.01 0.27 -12.83
C ARG A 42 -1.79 1.09 -13.23
N LEU A 43 -1.41 2.08 -12.40
CA LEU A 43 -0.32 3.02 -12.70
C LEU A 43 0.94 2.30 -13.22
N GLY A 44 1.42 1.28 -12.52
CA GLY A 44 2.62 0.53 -12.91
C GLY A 44 2.55 0.02 -14.36
N ASP A 45 1.44 -0.65 -14.70
CA ASP A 45 1.24 -1.26 -16.02
C ASP A 45 1.07 -0.21 -17.13
N ILE A 46 0.51 0.95 -16.80
CA ILE A 46 0.38 2.10 -17.72
C ILE A 46 1.76 2.66 -18.06
N ILE A 47 2.60 2.94 -17.06
CA ILE A 47 3.93 3.53 -17.24
C ILE A 47 4.82 2.62 -18.08
N ILE A 48 4.83 1.31 -17.79
CA ILE A 48 5.68 0.36 -18.53
C ILE A 48 5.10 -0.04 -19.89
N GLY A 49 3.86 0.36 -20.18
CA GLY A 49 3.15 0.09 -21.43
C GLY A 49 2.49 -1.27 -21.54
N GLU A 50 2.33 -2.01 -20.44
CA GLU A 50 1.68 -3.32 -20.44
C GLU A 50 0.21 -3.23 -20.87
N CYS A 51 -0.52 -2.21 -20.38
CA CYS A 51 -1.91 -1.96 -20.78
C CYS A 51 -2.06 -1.49 -22.24
N TYR A 52 -0.98 -1.01 -22.88
CA TYR A 52 -1.04 -0.56 -24.27
C TYR A 52 -0.71 -1.68 -25.27
N ARG A 53 0.25 -2.54 -24.92
CA ARG A 53 0.72 -3.63 -25.79
C ARG A 53 -0.31 -4.74 -25.95
N LYS A 54 -1.13 -5.00 -24.93
CA LYS A 54 -2.22 -5.98 -24.99
C LYS A 54 -3.45 -5.37 -25.66
N SER A 55 -3.88 -5.92 -26.79
CA SER A 55 -5.00 -5.37 -27.58
C SER A 55 -6.29 -5.20 -26.77
N TRP A 56 -6.61 -6.16 -25.91
CA TRP A 56 -7.80 -6.11 -25.04
C TRP A 56 -7.69 -5.09 -23.89
N GLU A 57 -6.49 -4.64 -23.52
CA GLU A 57 -6.29 -3.60 -22.50
C GLU A 57 -6.13 -2.20 -23.12
N ARG A 58 -5.93 -2.10 -24.44
CA ARG A 58 -5.70 -0.82 -25.12
C ARG A 58 -6.87 0.16 -24.97
N LYS A 59 -8.11 -0.36 -24.96
CA LYS A 59 -9.31 0.45 -24.70
C LYS A 59 -9.28 1.07 -23.30
N TYR A 60 -8.78 0.33 -22.30
CA TYR A 60 -8.56 0.85 -20.95
C TYR A 60 -7.44 1.89 -20.91
N PHE A 61 -6.31 1.64 -21.58
CA PHE A 61 -5.22 2.62 -21.66
C PHE A 61 -5.70 3.96 -22.27
N ASN A 62 -6.47 3.90 -23.35
CA ASN A 62 -7.00 5.09 -24.03
C ASN A 62 -8.07 5.82 -23.21
N SER A 63 -8.68 5.17 -22.22
CA SER A 63 -9.71 5.80 -21.37
C SER A 63 -9.17 6.38 -20.07
N ILE A 64 -7.87 6.26 -19.77
CA ILE A 64 -7.26 6.72 -18.50
C ILE A 64 -7.53 8.19 -18.20
N GLU A 65 -7.40 9.08 -19.19
CA GLU A 65 -7.63 10.53 -18.97
C GLU A 65 -9.09 10.83 -18.59
N LYS A 66 -10.04 10.06 -19.13
CA LYS A 66 -11.47 10.17 -18.80
C LYS A 66 -11.80 9.50 -17.47
N LEU A 67 -11.25 8.32 -17.22
CA LEU A 67 -11.53 7.53 -16.01
C LEU A 67 -10.86 8.12 -14.77
N TYR A 68 -9.66 8.70 -14.92
CA TYR A 68 -8.81 9.17 -13.83
C TYR A 68 -8.23 10.55 -14.18
N PRO A 69 -9.08 11.57 -14.37
CA PRO A 69 -8.61 12.90 -14.74
C PRO A 69 -7.63 13.43 -13.69
N ASN A 70 -6.57 14.10 -14.16
CA ASN A 70 -5.49 14.67 -13.34
C ASN A 70 -4.66 13.66 -12.50
N SER A 71 -4.88 12.35 -12.67
CA SER A 71 -4.01 11.30 -12.11
C SER A 71 -2.59 11.36 -12.68
N ILE A 72 -1.64 10.75 -11.98
CA ILE A 72 -0.25 10.57 -12.44
C ILE A 72 -0.26 9.91 -13.82
N ALA A 73 -1.05 8.84 -14.01
CA ALA A 73 -1.13 8.13 -15.27
C ALA A 73 -1.69 9.00 -16.40
N ALA A 74 -2.77 9.75 -16.15
CA ALA A 74 -3.36 10.63 -17.16
C ALA A 74 -2.36 11.71 -17.61
N ILE A 75 -1.71 12.37 -16.65
CA ILE A 75 -0.70 13.39 -16.94
C ILE A 75 0.50 12.78 -17.68
N TYR A 76 0.94 11.59 -17.27
CA TYR A 76 2.03 10.87 -17.91
C TYR A 76 1.72 10.55 -19.38
N ILE A 77 0.54 10.00 -19.66
CA ILE A 77 0.10 9.69 -21.04
C ILE A 77 0.11 10.98 -21.88
N LYS A 78 -0.49 12.06 -21.37
CA LYS A 78 -0.52 13.35 -22.06
C LYS A 78 0.87 13.89 -22.38
N LYS A 79 1.80 13.84 -21.41
CA LYS A 79 3.18 14.31 -21.57
C LYS A 79 4.03 13.41 -22.45
N THR A 80 3.67 12.14 -22.64
CA THR A 80 4.50 11.17 -23.38
C THR A 80 3.94 10.79 -24.75
N ASN A 81 2.69 11.15 -25.08
CA ASN A 81 2.04 10.72 -26.31
C ASN A 81 2.84 11.09 -27.59
N HIS A 82 3.45 12.28 -27.63
CA HIS A 82 4.25 12.72 -28.77
C HIS A 82 5.53 11.89 -28.98
N LEU A 83 6.00 11.15 -27.98
CA LEU A 83 7.23 10.36 -28.02
C LEU A 83 7.09 9.01 -28.75
N LYS A 84 5.91 8.69 -29.28
CA LYS A 84 5.61 7.43 -30.00
C LYS A 84 6.12 6.20 -29.23
N HIS A 85 7.12 5.47 -29.75
CA HIS A 85 7.67 4.27 -29.14
C HIS A 85 8.41 4.52 -27.81
N ASN A 86 8.94 5.73 -27.61
CA ASN A 86 9.70 6.13 -26.42
C ASN A 86 8.82 6.64 -25.27
N ARG A 87 7.49 6.48 -25.38
CA ARG A 87 6.53 6.98 -24.38
C ARG A 87 6.52 6.17 -23.08
N PHE A 88 6.90 4.89 -23.12
CA PHE A 88 6.86 4.00 -21.96
C PHE A 88 8.18 4.02 -21.21
N ASN A 89 8.15 3.74 -19.90
CA ASN A 89 9.34 3.74 -19.02
C ASN A 89 10.12 5.07 -18.98
N ASN A 90 9.49 6.20 -19.32
CA ASN A 90 10.14 7.51 -19.25
C ASN A 90 10.18 8.02 -17.80
N MET A 91 11.16 7.53 -17.04
CA MET A 91 11.32 7.83 -15.62
C MET A 91 11.55 9.32 -15.35
N ASN A 92 12.14 10.08 -16.28
CA ASN A 92 12.34 11.51 -16.12
C ASN A 92 11.01 12.28 -16.12
N ILE A 93 10.07 11.91 -16.98
CA ILE A 93 8.73 12.51 -17.00
C ILE A 93 7.94 12.09 -15.76
N LEU A 94 7.98 10.80 -15.38
CA LEU A 94 7.29 10.33 -14.17
C LEU A 94 7.78 11.04 -12.91
N ASP A 95 9.10 11.12 -12.72
CA ASP A 95 9.75 11.83 -11.63
C ASP A 95 9.38 13.32 -11.59
N LYS A 96 9.32 13.98 -12.75
CA LYS A 96 8.82 15.37 -12.85
C LYS A 96 7.37 15.48 -12.39
N ILE A 97 6.48 14.58 -12.82
CA ILE A 97 5.07 14.60 -12.41
C ILE A 97 4.93 14.41 -10.90
N VAL A 98 5.72 13.50 -10.31
CA VAL A 98 5.73 13.31 -8.85
C VAL A 98 6.16 14.58 -8.14
N ARG A 99 7.28 15.20 -8.54
CA ARG A 99 7.73 16.47 -7.97
C ARG A 99 6.68 17.57 -8.09
N ASP A 100 6.05 17.71 -9.25
CA ASP A 100 5.03 18.74 -9.50
C ASP A 100 3.78 18.55 -8.61
N LYS A 101 3.51 17.31 -8.15
CA LYS A 101 2.40 16.98 -7.23
C LYS A 101 2.82 16.89 -5.76
N THR A 102 4.12 16.95 -5.47
CA THR A 102 4.63 16.86 -4.11
C THR A 102 4.35 18.17 -3.37
N THR A 103 3.86 18.04 -2.14
CA THR A 103 3.64 19.14 -1.20
C THR A 103 4.25 18.75 0.15
N LYS A 104 4.47 19.72 1.04
CA LYS A 104 4.96 19.43 2.40
C LYS A 104 4.04 18.46 3.18
N ASN A 105 2.76 18.39 2.82
CA ASN A 105 1.75 17.62 3.55
C ASN A 105 1.59 16.17 3.07
N ASN A 106 2.14 15.81 1.90
CA ASN A 106 2.00 14.48 1.31
C ASN A 106 3.30 13.68 1.23
N ILE A 107 4.31 14.05 2.04
CA ILE A 107 5.60 13.35 2.11
C ILE A 107 5.90 12.84 3.53
N PRO A 108 6.66 11.75 3.67
CA PRO A 108 7.18 11.29 4.96
C PRO A 108 8.33 12.18 5.45
N GLY A 109 8.48 12.26 6.77
CA GLY A 109 9.70 12.80 7.38
C GLY A 109 10.90 11.87 7.16
N ASN A 110 12.12 12.44 7.21
CA ASN A 110 13.38 11.70 7.07
C ASN A 110 13.68 10.74 8.24
N ASP A 111 12.88 10.79 9.30
CA ASP A 111 12.87 9.89 10.45
C ASP A 111 12.00 8.63 10.23
N LYS A 112 11.40 8.47 9.05
CA LYS A 112 10.48 7.35 8.76
C LYS A 112 11.11 6.30 7.86
N ILE A 113 10.82 5.03 8.18
CA ILE A 113 10.95 3.88 7.30
C ILE A 113 9.57 3.62 6.70
N VAL A 114 9.45 3.72 5.38
CA VAL A 114 8.20 3.47 4.67
C VAL A 114 8.24 2.05 4.10
N ILE A 115 7.35 1.19 4.58
CA ILE A 115 7.23 -0.20 4.11
C ILE A 115 5.96 -0.31 3.28
N HIS A 116 6.11 -0.65 2.00
CA HIS A 116 4.97 -0.93 1.15
C HIS A 116 4.55 -2.39 1.34
N LEU A 117 3.28 -2.65 1.66
CA LEU A 117 2.70 -4.00 1.68
C LEU A 117 1.73 -4.14 0.52
N ARG A 118 1.98 -5.12 -0.36
CA ARG A 118 1.04 -5.47 -1.42
C ARG A 118 0.04 -6.49 -0.90
N ILE A 119 -1.23 -6.10 -0.81
CA ILE A 119 -2.35 -6.92 -0.34
C ILE A 119 -3.35 -7.20 -1.49
N GLY A 120 -4.45 -7.89 -1.22
CA GLY A 120 -5.50 -8.18 -2.21
C GLY A 120 -5.14 -9.36 -3.11
N ASP A 121 -4.83 -9.09 -4.38
CA ASP A 121 -4.55 -10.11 -5.40
C ASP A 121 -3.20 -10.82 -5.19
N SER A 122 -2.37 -10.33 -4.28
CA SER A 122 -1.12 -10.99 -3.87
C SER A 122 -1.35 -12.17 -2.90
N LEU A 123 -2.51 -12.21 -2.23
CA LEU A 123 -2.88 -13.23 -1.26
C LEU A 123 -3.82 -14.24 -1.93
N LYS A 124 -3.46 -15.53 -1.87
CA LYS A 124 -4.18 -16.61 -2.55
C LYS A 124 -5.16 -17.32 -1.63
N ASP A 125 -4.71 -17.73 -0.45
CA ASP A 125 -5.50 -18.60 0.45
C ASP A 125 -4.94 -18.55 1.89
N TYR A 126 -5.63 -19.20 2.83
CA TYR A 126 -5.19 -19.44 4.19
C TYR A 126 -5.51 -20.88 4.60
N LYS A 127 -4.48 -21.71 4.81
CA LYS A 127 -4.62 -23.15 5.10
C LYS A 127 -3.64 -23.57 6.19
N ASN A 128 -4.10 -24.43 7.10
CA ASN A 128 -3.28 -24.99 8.19
C ASN A 128 -2.52 -23.92 8.99
N GLY A 129 -3.19 -22.79 9.27
CA GLY A 129 -2.58 -21.67 10.01
C GLY A 129 -1.59 -20.82 9.21
N LYS A 130 -1.47 -21.01 7.89
CA LYS A 130 -0.47 -20.33 7.04
C LYS A 130 -1.11 -19.62 5.86
N LEU A 131 -0.60 -18.43 5.55
CA LEU A 131 -0.98 -17.69 4.34
C LEU A 131 -0.32 -18.29 3.10
N ILE A 132 -1.10 -18.43 2.05
CA ILE A 132 -0.63 -18.83 0.73
C ILE A 132 -0.63 -17.60 -0.17
N TYR A 133 0.47 -17.38 -0.88
CA TYR A 133 0.69 -16.18 -1.68
C TYR A 133 0.68 -16.50 -3.18
N ASN A 134 0.26 -15.53 -3.99
CA ASN A 134 0.40 -15.63 -5.44
C ASN A 134 1.87 -15.41 -5.85
N LYS A 135 2.38 -16.34 -6.66
CA LYS A 135 3.75 -16.35 -7.17
C LYS A 135 3.90 -15.37 -8.34
N ARG A 136 5.08 -14.77 -8.48
CA ARG A 136 5.46 -14.01 -9.67
C ARG A 136 5.88 -14.99 -10.76
N LYS A 137 5.16 -14.98 -11.89
CA LYS A 137 5.45 -15.88 -13.03
C LYS A 137 6.89 -15.77 -13.56
N ARG A 138 7.54 -14.62 -13.40
CA ARG A 138 8.88 -14.32 -13.96
C ARG A 138 10.06 -14.59 -13.00
N PHE A 139 9.84 -14.91 -11.74
CA PHE A 139 10.91 -15.15 -10.77
C PHE A 139 10.68 -16.51 -10.10
N LYS A 140 11.63 -17.44 -10.24
CA LYS A 140 11.51 -18.85 -9.79
C LYS A 140 11.14 -19.00 -8.29
N SER A 141 11.36 -17.98 -7.45
CA SER A 141 11.14 -18.03 -6.00
C SER A 141 10.34 -16.86 -5.40
N GLY A 142 9.81 -15.92 -6.20
CA GLY A 142 9.22 -14.68 -5.69
C GLY A 142 7.69 -14.70 -5.51
N THR A 143 7.18 -14.09 -4.44
CA THR A 143 5.75 -13.79 -4.21
C THR A 143 5.46 -12.32 -4.49
N TYR A 144 4.20 -11.94 -4.75
CA TYR A 144 3.86 -10.51 -4.88
C TYR A 144 3.78 -9.79 -3.53
N ALA A 145 3.27 -10.46 -2.50
CA ALA A 145 3.34 -9.97 -1.13
C ALA A 145 4.69 -10.32 -0.50
N ILE A 146 5.06 -9.57 0.54
CA ILE A 146 6.09 -9.98 1.48
C ILE A 146 5.52 -11.17 2.26
N LYS A 147 6.29 -12.24 2.44
CA LYS A 147 5.83 -13.34 3.28
C LYS A 147 5.92 -12.92 4.75
N VAL A 148 4.99 -13.37 5.58
CA VAL A 148 5.02 -13.10 7.04
C VAL A 148 6.34 -13.56 7.64
N GLU A 149 6.85 -14.72 7.23
CA GLU A 149 8.12 -15.28 7.68
C GLU A 149 9.31 -14.39 7.28
N SER A 150 9.36 -13.95 6.02
CA SER A 150 10.36 -12.98 5.54
C SER A 150 10.27 -11.64 6.26
N PHE A 151 9.08 -11.24 6.70
CA PHE A 151 8.87 -9.99 7.42
C PHE A 151 9.51 -10.01 8.81
N GLU A 152 9.55 -11.16 9.49
CA GLU A 152 10.27 -11.26 10.77
C GLU A 152 11.77 -10.97 10.59
N HIS A 153 12.40 -11.59 9.59
CA HIS A 153 13.80 -11.36 9.26
C HIS A 153 14.07 -9.90 8.83
N LEU A 154 13.12 -9.28 8.12
CA LEU A 154 13.19 -7.87 7.77
C LEU A 154 13.23 -6.98 9.02
N ILE A 155 12.38 -7.27 10.00
CA ILE A 155 12.31 -6.52 11.25
C ILE A 155 13.59 -6.66 12.06
N ASP A 156 14.18 -7.85 12.11
CA ASP A 156 15.45 -8.07 12.79
C ASP A 156 16.59 -7.29 12.10
N TYR A 157 16.60 -7.26 10.76
CA TYR A 157 17.51 -6.41 10.00
C TYR A 157 17.33 -4.92 10.30
N ILE A 158 16.10 -4.42 10.35
CA ILE A 158 15.81 -3.02 10.68
C ILE A 158 16.36 -2.69 12.07
N LYS A 159 16.10 -3.51 13.08
CA LYS A 159 16.59 -3.27 14.44
C LYS A 159 18.11 -3.23 14.53
N LYS A 160 18.79 -4.11 13.79
CA LYS A 160 20.25 -4.20 13.80
C LYS A 160 20.91 -3.03 13.08
N ASN A 161 20.34 -2.59 11.95
CA ASN A 161 21.04 -1.69 11.02
C ASN A 161 20.46 -0.27 10.97
N ILE A 162 19.22 -0.06 11.42
CA ILE A 162 18.52 1.22 11.30
C ILE A 162 17.95 1.63 12.66
N LYS A 163 18.62 2.58 13.32
CA LYS A 163 18.24 3.07 14.65
C LYS A 163 17.36 4.33 14.57
N ASN A 164 16.49 4.50 15.57
CA ASN A 164 15.70 5.72 15.80
C ASN A 164 14.82 6.15 14.62
N LYS A 165 14.21 5.18 13.92
CA LYS A 165 13.24 5.44 12.84
C LYS A 165 11.86 4.89 13.19
N LYS A 166 10.82 5.60 12.73
CA LYS A 166 9.42 5.18 12.88
C LYS A 166 8.97 4.41 11.65
N ILE A 167 8.28 3.29 11.84
CA ILE A 167 7.77 2.51 10.72
C ILE A 167 6.43 3.09 10.26
N VAL A 168 6.28 3.25 8.95
CA VAL A 168 5.00 3.56 8.31
C VAL A 168 4.66 2.45 7.34
N LEU A 169 3.54 1.77 7.59
CA LEU A 169 2.97 0.80 6.66
C LEU A 169 2.10 1.54 5.65
N VAL A 170 2.37 1.33 4.37
CA VAL A 170 1.54 1.82 3.26
C VAL A 170 1.03 0.62 2.51
N TYR A 171 -0.27 0.54 2.29
CA TYR A 171 -0.88 -0.56 1.54
C TYR A 171 -2.22 -0.17 0.94
N GLY A 172 -2.58 -0.85 -0.15
CA GLY A 172 -3.84 -0.69 -0.85
C GLY A 172 -4.10 -1.88 -1.76
N ALA A 173 -5.38 -2.19 -2.01
CA ALA A 173 -5.77 -3.32 -2.84
C ALA A 173 -6.64 -2.89 -4.02
N HIS A 174 -6.40 -3.49 -5.19
CA HIS A 174 -7.27 -3.41 -6.38
C HIS A 174 -8.54 -4.27 -6.26
N LYS A 175 -8.53 -5.27 -5.38
CA LYS A 175 -9.63 -6.23 -5.22
C LYS A 175 -9.97 -6.38 -3.74
N LYS A 176 -11.26 -6.54 -3.46
CA LYS A 176 -11.73 -6.93 -2.13
C LYS A 176 -11.30 -8.37 -1.85
N ASN A 177 -10.38 -8.54 -0.91
CA ASN A 177 -10.07 -9.81 -0.28
C ASN A 177 -9.95 -9.58 1.23
N GLU A 178 -11.03 -9.07 1.82
CA GLU A 178 -11.04 -8.53 3.17
C GLU A 178 -10.57 -9.54 4.21
N ARG A 179 -11.02 -10.80 4.09
CA ARG A 179 -10.60 -11.89 4.97
C ARG A 179 -9.08 -12.10 4.96
N LEU A 180 -8.47 -12.31 3.80
CA LEU A 180 -7.02 -12.57 3.73
C LEU A 180 -6.21 -11.31 4.06
N ASN A 181 -6.68 -10.13 3.65
CA ASN A 181 -6.05 -8.86 3.98
C ASN A 181 -5.97 -8.68 5.50
N ASN A 182 -7.06 -8.94 6.22
CA ASN A 182 -7.10 -8.84 7.68
C ASN A 182 -6.16 -9.84 8.35
N ILE A 183 -6.16 -11.10 7.92
CA ILE A 183 -5.23 -12.12 8.45
C ILE A 183 -3.79 -11.66 8.26
N TYR A 184 -3.42 -11.28 7.03
CA TYR A 184 -2.06 -10.85 6.71
C TYR A 184 -1.63 -9.61 7.49
N LEU A 185 -2.44 -8.56 7.51
CA LEU A 185 -2.11 -7.34 8.23
C LEU A 185 -2.03 -7.58 9.74
N ASN A 186 -2.89 -8.42 10.31
CA ASN A 186 -2.82 -8.75 11.73
C ASN A 186 -1.52 -9.47 12.10
N GLU A 187 -1.05 -10.42 11.29
CA GLU A 187 0.23 -11.09 11.52
C GLU A 187 1.40 -10.10 11.42
N ILE A 188 1.42 -9.24 10.40
CA ILE A 188 2.44 -8.19 10.25
C ILE A 188 2.47 -7.23 11.44
N LYS A 189 1.30 -6.73 11.86
CA LYS A 189 1.16 -5.83 13.02
C LYS A 189 1.56 -6.53 14.32
N LYS A 190 1.25 -7.82 14.47
CA LYS A 190 1.64 -8.63 15.63
C LYS A 190 3.16 -8.73 15.75
N ILE A 191 3.88 -8.99 14.65
CA ILE A 191 5.35 -9.02 14.64
C ILE A 191 5.92 -7.69 15.13
N LEU A 192 5.44 -6.56 14.59
CA LEU A 192 5.88 -5.22 14.99
C LEU A 192 5.63 -4.95 16.49
N LYS A 193 4.45 -5.30 17.01
CA LYS A 193 4.09 -5.15 18.42
C LYS A 193 4.98 -5.99 19.33
N VAL A 194 5.16 -7.28 19.03
CA VAL A 194 6.02 -8.20 19.80
C VAL A 194 7.46 -7.70 19.82
N ARG A 195 7.95 -7.16 18.71
CA ARG A 195 9.31 -6.60 18.60
C ARG A 195 9.46 -5.19 19.18
N LYS A 196 8.38 -4.63 19.75
CA LYS A 196 8.28 -3.29 20.35
C LYS A 196 8.70 -2.17 19.39
N LEU A 197 8.33 -2.30 18.12
CA LEU A 197 8.60 -1.26 17.12
C LEU A 197 7.36 -0.39 16.91
N PRO A 198 7.45 0.93 17.16
CA PRO A 198 6.34 1.83 16.91
C PRO A 198 6.08 1.91 15.41
N PHE A 199 4.82 1.75 15.02
CA PHE A 199 4.39 1.88 13.65
C PHE A 199 3.11 2.68 13.53
N THR A 200 2.92 3.27 12.35
CA THR A 200 1.68 3.93 11.94
C THR A 200 1.29 3.41 10.56
N GLU A 201 0.04 3.63 10.19
CA GLU A 201 -0.51 3.19 8.91
C GLU A 201 -0.90 4.43 8.10
N LYS A 202 -0.58 4.43 6.81
CA LYS A 202 -0.91 5.52 5.90
C LYS A 202 -1.76 4.96 4.77
N LEU A 203 -3.08 5.14 4.92
CA LEU A 203 -4.11 4.64 4.02
C LEU A 203 -4.90 5.82 3.45
N THR A 204 -4.55 6.27 2.25
CA THR A 204 -5.30 7.36 1.60
C THR A 204 -6.50 6.83 0.81
N GLY A 205 -6.46 5.56 0.43
CA GLY A 205 -7.38 4.96 -0.53
C GLY A 205 -7.23 5.53 -1.95
N ASN A 206 -6.19 6.34 -2.18
CA ASN A 206 -5.81 6.91 -3.46
C ASN A 206 -4.38 6.44 -3.81
N PRO A 207 -4.22 5.56 -4.80
CA PRO A 207 -2.91 5.06 -5.17
C PRO A 207 -1.96 6.19 -5.59
N ASP A 208 -2.39 7.26 -6.25
CA ASP A 208 -1.46 8.34 -6.61
C ASP A 208 -0.89 9.06 -5.37
N ASP A 209 -1.70 9.29 -4.33
CA ASP A 209 -1.24 9.92 -3.09
C ASP A 209 -0.26 9.00 -2.34
N ASP A 210 -0.56 7.70 -2.30
CA ASP A 210 0.34 6.70 -1.73
C ASP A 210 1.65 6.60 -2.54
N PHE A 211 1.58 6.70 -3.87
CA PHE A 211 2.75 6.71 -4.75
C PHE A 211 3.65 7.92 -4.45
N ILE A 212 3.08 9.12 -4.37
CA ILE A 212 3.82 10.36 -4.07
C ILE A 212 4.46 10.26 -2.68
N TYR A 213 3.71 9.82 -1.68
CA TYR A 213 4.22 9.65 -0.32
C TYR A 213 5.41 8.69 -0.27
N MET A 214 5.28 7.52 -0.90
CA MET A 214 6.36 6.53 -0.93
C MET A 214 7.57 7.02 -1.74
N ALA A 215 7.36 7.61 -2.92
CA ALA A 215 8.42 8.08 -3.82
C ALA A 215 9.28 9.22 -3.24
N ASN A 216 8.79 9.91 -2.19
CA ASN A 216 9.53 10.94 -1.46
C ASN A 216 10.13 10.43 -0.13
N SER A 217 10.14 9.12 0.12
CA SER A 217 10.72 8.56 1.34
C SER A 217 12.24 8.44 1.27
N LYS A 218 12.91 8.71 2.40
CA LYS A 218 14.36 8.50 2.53
C LYS A 218 14.73 7.03 2.68
N TYR A 219 13.90 6.24 3.37
CA TYR A 219 14.09 4.81 3.58
C TYR A 219 12.83 4.07 3.09
N PHE A 220 12.96 3.34 1.99
CA PHE A 220 11.86 2.63 1.37
C PHE A 220 12.10 1.13 1.32
N PHE A 221 11.14 0.40 1.88
CA PHE A 221 11.16 -1.05 1.92
C PHE A 221 10.10 -1.51 0.93
N LYS A 222 10.57 -1.84 -0.27
CA LYS A 222 9.71 -2.10 -1.42
C LYS A 222 9.09 -3.49 -1.31
N SER A 223 7.78 -3.58 -1.56
CA SER A 223 7.17 -4.85 -1.96
C SER A 223 7.50 -5.19 -3.43
N ASN A 224 6.91 -6.27 -3.94
CA ASN A 224 7.09 -6.67 -5.32
C ASN A 224 6.13 -6.00 -6.30
N GLY A 225 6.62 -5.87 -7.53
CA GLY A 225 5.85 -5.52 -8.70
C GLY A 225 6.14 -4.11 -9.20
N THR A 226 5.69 -3.86 -10.43
CA THR A 226 6.02 -2.66 -11.20
C THR A 226 5.77 -1.37 -10.43
N TYR A 227 4.67 -1.29 -9.69
CA TYR A 227 4.33 -0.11 -8.90
C TYR A 227 5.42 0.25 -7.88
N SER A 228 5.89 -0.73 -7.08
CA SER A 228 6.99 -0.55 -6.14
C SER A 228 8.33 -0.33 -6.83
N ASP A 229 8.55 -0.96 -7.98
CA ASP A 229 9.79 -0.83 -8.76
C ASP A 229 9.95 0.60 -9.29
N LEU A 230 8.86 1.23 -9.78
CA LEU A 230 8.86 2.63 -10.23
C LEU A 230 9.18 3.59 -9.08
N ILE A 231 8.56 3.40 -7.91
CA ILE A 231 8.86 4.17 -6.69
C ILE A 231 10.34 4.05 -6.33
N SER A 232 10.85 2.82 -6.33
CA SER A 232 12.26 2.54 -6.00
C SER A 232 13.23 3.27 -6.92
N ASN A 233 12.91 3.37 -8.20
CA ASN A 233 13.76 4.07 -9.17
C ASN A 233 13.81 5.58 -8.89
N ILE A 234 12.67 6.19 -8.54
CA ILE A 234 12.63 7.62 -8.16
C ILE A 234 13.45 7.85 -6.89
N ILE A 235 13.28 7.01 -5.87
CA ILE A 235 13.99 7.16 -4.59
C ILE A 235 15.51 7.03 -4.77
N ARG A 236 15.97 6.03 -5.52
CA ARG A 236 17.40 5.85 -5.80
C ARG A 236 17.98 7.04 -6.56
N LYS A 237 17.26 7.55 -7.56
CA LYS A 237 17.65 8.75 -8.31
C LYS A 237 17.80 9.96 -7.37
N ASN A 238 16.98 10.05 -6.35
CA ASN A 238 16.99 11.13 -5.36
C ASN A 238 17.93 10.85 -4.16
N GLY A 239 18.80 9.82 -4.25
CA GLY A 239 19.78 9.49 -3.20
C GLY A 239 19.20 8.82 -1.95
N GLY A 240 17.95 8.34 -2.01
CA GLY A 240 17.32 7.58 -0.93
C GLY A 240 17.76 6.12 -0.90
N ILE A 241 17.44 5.45 0.21
CA ILE A 241 17.78 4.05 0.47
C ILE A 241 16.58 3.17 0.14
N VAL A 242 16.78 2.17 -0.71
CA VAL A 242 15.77 1.17 -1.05
C VAL A 242 16.23 -0.22 -0.62
N VAL A 243 15.43 -0.88 0.21
CA VAL A 243 15.63 -2.28 0.64
C VAL A 243 14.61 -3.17 -0.07
N ASP A 244 15.09 -4.17 -0.81
CA ASP A 244 14.23 -5.18 -1.42
C ASP A 244 13.88 -6.25 -0.39
N THR A 245 12.59 -6.35 -0.06
CA THR A 245 12.13 -7.23 1.02
C THR A 245 12.17 -8.71 0.64
N ASN A 246 12.46 -9.07 -0.62
CA ASN A 246 12.68 -10.47 -1.01
C ASN A 246 14.05 -11.03 -0.61
N ASN A 247 14.95 -10.16 -0.14
CA ASN A 247 16.26 -10.58 0.34
C ASN A 247 16.21 -11.17 1.76
N PHE A 248 14.99 -11.40 2.28
CA PHE A 248 14.67 -11.88 3.62
C PHE A 248 13.67 -13.02 3.51
#